data_AF-A0A2J6WRI0-F1
#
_entry.id   AF-A0A2J6WRI0-F1
#
_cell.length_a   1.000
_cell.length_b   1.000
_cell.length_c   1.000
_cell.angle_alpha   90.00
_cell.angle_beta   90.00
_cell.angle_gamma   90.00
#
_symmetry.space_group_name_H-M   'P 1'
#
loop_
_entity.id
_entity.type
_entity.pdbx_description
1 polymer ?
#
loop_
_entity_poly.entity_id
_entity_poly.type
_entity_poly.pdbx_seq_one_letter_code
_entity_poly.pdbx_strand_id
1 'polypeptide(L)'
;VEAALRCWRAGAQVTLSYRRARLDDKRVKHWLLPDFVAQVEAGTIRFLPNTTPVAIDPGGVTLACTDDDGQPTTEQFYYPTDFVLLATGFRGDQRLLEQAGVVLRGPNRVPEYNPVTMETNVPGLYLAGTVAAGIQQRYTLFIENCHEHAGKITQAITGRWPARLGDIPMRTYQLGFEQIAAN
;
A
#
# COMPACT_ATOMS: atom_id res chain seq x y z
N VAL A 1 -2.50 -1.25 -11.31
CA VAL A 1 -3.49 -2.21 -11.85
C VAL A 1 -4.91 -1.82 -11.45
N GLU A 2 -5.30 -1.84 -10.17
CA GLU A 2 -6.68 -1.53 -9.76
C GLU A 2 -7.17 -0.15 -10.24
N ALA A 3 -6.35 0.90 -10.08
CA ALA A 3 -6.67 2.24 -10.60
C ALA A 3 -6.86 2.25 -12.13
N ALA A 4 -5.99 1.58 -12.87
CA ALA A 4 -6.08 1.49 -14.33
C ALA A 4 -7.40 0.85 -14.78
N LEU A 5 -7.78 -0.29 -14.17
CA LEU A 5 -9.05 -0.97 -14.46
C LEU A 5 -10.26 -0.10 -14.11
N ARG A 6 -10.25 0.57 -12.96
CA ARG A 6 -11.35 1.47 -12.55
C ARG A 6 -11.49 2.67 -13.49
N CYS A 7 -10.38 3.30 -13.89
CA CYS A 7 -10.39 4.41 -14.85
C CYS A 7 -10.91 3.96 -16.22
N TRP A 8 -10.45 2.80 -16.70
CA TRP A 8 -10.92 2.24 -17.97
C TRP A 8 -12.42 1.94 -17.93
N ARG A 9 -12.93 1.31 -16.85
CA ARG A 9 -14.37 1.07 -16.66
C ARG A 9 -15.19 2.36 -16.56
N ALA A 10 -14.59 3.45 -16.12
CA ALA A 10 -15.20 4.78 -16.11
C ALA A 10 -15.16 5.46 -17.50
N GLY A 11 -14.61 4.82 -18.53
CA GLY A 11 -14.55 5.32 -19.90
C GLY A 11 -13.28 6.10 -20.25
N ALA A 12 -12.27 6.13 -19.37
CA ALA A 12 -11.01 6.79 -19.67
C ALA A 12 -10.16 5.97 -20.66
N GLN A 13 -9.37 6.66 -21.49
CA GLN A 13 -8.27 6.04 -22.23
C GLN A 13 -7.09 5.87 -21.28
N VAL A 14 -6.68 4.63 -21.05
CA VAL A 14 -5.71 4.31 -20.00
C VAL A 14 -4.41 3.76 -20.59
N THR A 15 -3.30 4.34 -20.14
CA THR A 15 -1.95 3.82 -20.34
C THR A 15 -1.30 3.56 -18.99
N LEU A 16 -0.80 2.34 -18.78
CA LEU A 16 -0.03 1.98 -17.59
C LEU A 16 1.46 1.96 -17.93
N SER A 17 2.22 2.93 -17.41
CA SER A 17 3.68 2.89 -17.38
C SER A 17 4.16 2.08 -16.17
N TYR A 18 5.16 1.21 -16.38
CA TYR A 18 5.74 0.40 -15.32
C TYR A 18 7.22 0.15 -15.54
N ARG A 19 8.04 0.37 -14.51
CA ARG A 19 9.51 0.32 -14.57
C ARG A 19 10.14 -1.06 -14.78
N ARG A 20 9.35 -2.12 -15.00
CA ARG A 20 9.89 -3.46 -15.28
C ARG A 20 9.16 -4.05 -16.47
N ALA A 21 9.73 -5.11 -17.02
CA ALA A 21 9.17 -5.83 -18.16
C ALA A 21 7.78 -6.40 -17.91
N ARG A 22 7.48 -6.84 -16.68
CA ARG A 22 6.23 -7.55 -16.34
C ARG A 22 5.76 -7.20 -14.95
N LEU A 23 4.43 -7.11 -14.78
CA LEU A 23 3.80 -6.99 -13.47
C LEU A 23 4.15 -8.22 -12.60
N ASP A 24 4.35 -7.96 -11.30
CA ASP A 24 4.65 -9.02 -10.31
C ASP A 24 3.35 -9.72 -9.91
N ASP A 25 3.17 -10.94 -10.40
CA ASP A 25 1.99 -11.80 -10.18
C ASP A 25 1.77 -12.18 -8.72
N LYS A 26 2.82 -12.13 -7.88
CA LYS A 26 2.73 -12.38 -6.45
C LYS A 26 2.29 -11.15 -5.65
N ARG A 27 2.45 -9.94 -6.22
CA ARG A 27 2.08 -8.68 -5.56
C ARG A 27 0.74 -8.13 -6.01
N VAL A 28 0.38 -8.34 -7.27
CA VAL A 28 -0.93 -7.94 -7.78
C VAL A 28 -1.98 -8.93 -7.28
N LYS A 29 -3.12 -8.44 -6.81
CA LYS A 29 -4.25 -9.29 -6.41
C LYS A 29 -4.61 -10.26 -7.54
N HIS A 30 -4.70 -11.55 -7.23
CA HIS A 30 -4.84 -12.61 -8.23
C HIS A 30 -6.10 -12.48 -9.10
N TRP A 31 -7.16 -11.85 -8.60
CA TRP A 31 -8.39 -11.59 -9.36
C TRP A 31 -8.32 -10.36 -10.28
N LEU A 32 -7.35 -9.46 -10.08
CA LEU A 32 -7.20 -8.25 -10.91
C LEU A 32 -6.26 -8.45 -12.09
N LEU A 33 -5.24 -9.29 -11.94
CA LEU A 33 -4.21 -9.44 -12.97
C LEU A 33 -4.76 -10.06 -14.27
N PRO A 34 -5.59 -11.13 -14.26
CA PRO A 34 -6.14 -11.70 -15.49
C PRO A 34 -6.99 -10.72 -16.28
N ASP A 35 -7.87 -9.95 -15.61
CA ASP A 35 -8.68 -8.93 -16.28
C ASP A 35 -7.82 -7.83 -16.89
N PHE A 36 -6.81 -7.34 -16.16
CA PHE A 36 -5.87 -6.35 -16.70
C PHE A 36 -5.13 -6.87 -17.95
N VAL A 37 -4.63 -8.11 -17.91
CA VAL A 37 -3.95 -8.71 -19.07
C VAL A 37 -4.90 -8.83 -20.26
N ALA A 38 -6.14 -9.28 -20.05
CA ALA A 38 -7.14 -9.36 -21.11
C ALA A 38 -7.43 -8.00 -21.77
N GLN A 39 -7.49 -6.91 -20.98
CA GLN A 39 -7.66 -5.56 -21.52
C GLN A 39 -6.43 -5.07 -22.31
N VAL A 40 -5.23 -5.45 -21.88
CA VAL A 40 -3.99 -5.14 -22.62
C VAL A 40 -3.94 -5.92 -23.95
N GLU A 41 -4.28 -7.21 -23.94
CA GLU A 41 -4.34 -8.05 -25.14
C GLU A 41 -5.42 -7.60 -26.13
N ALA A 42 -6.57 -7.13 -25.62
CA ALA A 42 -7.63 -6.53 -26.43
C ALA A 42 -7.27 -5.13 -26.97
N GLY A 43 -6.16 -4.53 -26.52
CA GLY A 43 -5.74 -3.18 -26.90
C GLY A 43 -6.57 -2.05 -26.29
N THR A 44 -7.43 -2.34 -25.31
CA THR A 44 -8.28 -1.34 -24.63
C THR A 44 -7.53 -0.58 -23.54
N ILE A 45 -6.49 -1.18 -22.96
CA ILE A 45 -5.53 -0.52 -22.07
C ILE A 45 -4.13 -0.67 -22.66
N ARG A 46 -3.39 0.43 -22.81
CA ARG A 46 -2.00 0.37 -23.25
C ARG A 46 -1.08 0.07 -22.07
N PHE A 47 -0.13 -0.83 -22.26
CA PHE A 47 0.92 -1.11 -21.28
C PHE A 47 2.28 -0.70 -21.83
N LEU A 48 3.01 0.13 -21.08
CA LEU A 48 4.37 0.57 -21.39
C LEU A 48 5.33 -0.04 -20.34
N PRO A 49 5.83 -1.26 -20.56
CA PRO A 49 6.84 -1.85 -19.69
C PRO A 49 8.16 -1.12 -19.79
N ASN A 50 9.05 -1.34 -18.83
CA ASN A 50 10.38 -0.73 -18.76
C ASN A 50 10.36 0.80 -18.93
N THR A 51 9.38 1.48 -18.31
CA THR A 51 9.29 2.94 -18.34
C THR A 51 9.04 3.54 -16.97
N THR A 52 9.54 4.75 -16.75
CA THR A 52 9.30 5.54 -15.54
C THR A 52 9.15 7.02 -15.86
N PRO A 53 8.22 7.76 -15.21
CA PRO A 53 8.10 9.19 -15.40
C PRO A 53 9.32 9.94 -14.86
N VAL A 54 9.81 10.93 -15.62
CA VAL A 54 10.91 11.83 -15.24
C VAL A 54 10.51 13.31 -15.21
N ALA A 55 9.46 13.68 -15.96
CA ALA A 55 8.85 15.00 -15.90
C ALA A 55 7.34 14.89 -16.18
N ILE A 56 6.54 15.73 -15.51
CA ILE A 56 5.09 15.83 -15.73
C ILE A 56 4.79 17.29 -16.03
N ASP A 57 4.19 17.53 -17.19
CA ASP A 57 3.84 18.84 -17.71
C ASP A 57 2.31 18.91 -17.94
N PRO A 58 1.71 20.10 -18.09
CA PRO A 58 0.26 20.22 -18.24
C PRO A 58 -0.37 19.43 -19.39
N GLY A 59 0.39 19.03 -20.41
CA GLY A 59 -0.10 18.27 -21.57
C GLY A 59 0.37 16.82 -21.63
N GLY A 60 1.12 16.33 -20.64
CA GLY A 60 1.65 14.97 -20.70
C GLY A 60 2.78 14.65 -19.74
N VAL A 61 3.45 13.54 -20.03
CA VAL A 61 4.52 12.99 -19.21
C VAL A 61 5.71 12.62 -20.08
N THR A 62 6.92 12.99 -19.66
CA THR A 62 8.14 12.44 -20.23
C THR A 62 8.49 11.16 -19.49
N LEU A 63 8.60 10.06 -20.23
CA LEU A 63 8.97 8.74 -19.71
C LEU A 63 10.41 8.42 -20.13
N ALA A 64 11.22 7.97 -19.19
CA ALA A 64 12.50 7.34 -19.47
C ALA A 64 12.32 5.82 -19.61
N CYS A 65 13.06 5.21 -20.53
CA CYS A 65 13.26 3.77 -20.53
C CYS A 65 13.98 3.33 -19.25
N THR A 66 13.82 2.07 -18.85
CA THR A 66 14.51 1.53 -17.68
C THR A 66 15.30 0.28 -17.99
N ASP A 67 16.40 0.07 -17.27
CA ASP A 67 17.15 -1.19 -17.30
C ASP A 67 16.39 -2.35 -16.63
N ASP A 68 17.04 -3.51 -16.51
CA ASP A 68 16.47 -4.72 -15.90
C ASP A 68 16.17 -4.57 -14.40
N ASP A 69 16.90 -3.69 -13.71
CA ASP A 69 16.68 -3.37 -12.29
C ASP A 69 15.57 -2.31 -12.11
N GLY A 70 15.12 -1.70 -13.21
CA GLY A 70 14.09 -0.68 -13.26
C GLY A 70 14.61 0.73 -12.95
N GLN A 71 15.90 0.98 -13.18
CA GLN A 71 16.50 2.31 -13.08
C GLN A 71 16.35 3.06 -14.40
N PRO A 72 16.08 4.39 -14.38
CA PRO A 72 15.95 5.19 -15.59
C PRO A 72 17.26 5.24 -16.40
N THR A 73 17.15 5.10 -17.71
CA THR A 73 18.24 5.34 -18.67
C THR A 73 18.15 6.75 -19.25
N THR A 74 19.08 7.10 -20.15
CA THR A 74 19.07 8.38 -20.87
C THR A 74 18.06 8.41 -22.02
N GLU A 75 17.55 7.26 -22.46
CA GLU A 75 16.54 7.19 -23.51
C GLU A 75 15.18 7.62 -22.96
N GLN A 76 14.55 8.60 -23.61
CA GLN A 76 13.30 9.21 -23.15
C GLN A 76 12.37 9.48 -24.31
N PHE A 77 11.07 9.48 -24.04
CA PHE A 77 10.04 9.90 -24.99
C PHE A 77 8.89 10.59 -24.27
N TYR A 78 8.25 11.52 -24.98
CA TYR A 78 7.08 12.23 -24.49
C TYR A 78 5.79 11.43 -24.76
N TYR A 79 4.90 11.39 -23.79
CA TYR A 79 3.61 10.73 -23.88
C TYR A 79 2.49 11.72 -23.54
N PRO A 80 1.68 12.16 -24.53
CA PRO A 80 0.55 13.06 -24.27
C PRO A 80 -0.47 12.41 -23.34
N THR A 81 -0.87 13.12 -22.29
CA THR A 81 -1.91 12.67 -21.37
C THR A 81 -2.50 13.86 -20.61
N ASP A 82 -3.79 13.78 -20.31
CA ASP A 82 -4.51 14.84 -19.59
C ASP A 82 -4.30 14.73 -18.06
N PHE A 83 -4.11 13.51 -17.55
CA PHE A 83 -4.00 13.24 -16.11
C PHE A 83 -2.96 12.16 -15.81
N VAL A 84 -2.19 12.36 -14.74
CA VAL A 84 -1.21 11.39 -14.25
C VAL A 84 -1.61 10.92 -12.84
N LEU A 85 -1.81 9.61 -12.69
CA LEU A 85 -2.06 8.97 -11.40
C LEU A 85 -0.79 8.24 -10.93
N LEU A 86 -0.06 8.84 -9.98
CA LEU A 86 1.14 8.23 -9.38
C LEU A 86 0.77 7.16 -8.34
N ALA A 87 0.52 5.94 -8.79
CA ALA A 87 0.23 4.78 -7.94
C ALA A 87 1.52 4.06 -7.49
N THR A 88 2.47 4.79 -6.90
CA THR A 88 3.83 4.30 -6.56
C THR A 88 3.97 3.76 -5.14
N GLY A 89 2.85 3.62 -4.42
CA GLY A 89 2.83 3.19 -3.02
C GLY A 89 3.07 4.33 -2.03
N PHE A 90 3.16 3.97 -0.74
CA PHE A 90 3.32 4.91 0.37
C PHE A 90 4.51 4.52 1.23
N ARG A 91 5.11 5.51 1.90
CA ARG A 91 6.10 5.29 2.96
C ARG A 91 5.62 6.02 4.21
N GLY A 92 5.43 5.27 5.30
CA GLY A 92 5.07 5.87 6.58
C GLY A 92 6.16 6.82 7.05
N ASP A 93 5.77 8.03 7.42
CA ASP A 93 6.67 8.98 8.05
C ASP A 93 6.91 8.56 9.51
N GLN A 94 8.18 8.38 9.88
CA GLN A 94 8.58 7.91 11.21
C GLN A 94 9.19 9.04 12.06
N ARG A 95 9.23 10.29 11.56
CA ARG A 95 9.85 11.42 12.26
C ARG A 95 9.26 11.68 13.64
N LEU A 96 7.95 11.51 13.81
CA LEU A 96 7.29 11.69 15.10
C LEU A 96 7.83 10.70 16.16
N LEU A 97 8.09 9.45 15.78
CA LEU A 97 8.63 8.44 16.67
C LEU A 97 10.08 8.78 17.06
N GLU A 98 10.89 9.22 16.10
CA GLU A 98 12.26 9.67 16.37
C GLU A 98 12.30 10.87 17.32
N GLN A 99 11.46 11.87 17.06
CA GLN A 99 11.33 13.06 17.90
C GLN A 99 10.86 12.71 19.32
N ALA A 100 10.04 11.67 19.47
CA ALA A 100 9.61 11.16 20.76
C ALA A 100 10.68 10.31 21.48
N GLY A 101 11.81 9.99 20.84
CA GLY A 101 12.89 9.20 21.41
C GLY A 101 12.77 7.68 21.19
N VAL A 102 11.89 7.25 20.28
CA VAL A 102 11.72 5.82 19.96
C VAL A 102 12.88 5.34 19.10
N VAL A 103 13.49 4.24 19.51
CA VAL A 103 14.55 3.58 18.74
C VAL A 103 13.93 2.84 17.56
N LEU A 104 14.43 3.09 16.35
CA LEU A 104 14.01 2.42 15.12
C LEU A 104 15.13 1.47 14.65
N ARG A 105 14.77 0.23 14.32
CA ARG A 105 15.71 -0.86 13.99
C ARG A 105 15.62 -1.26 12.51
N GLY A 106 16.79 -1.51 11.93
CA GLY A 106 16.96 -2.09 10.59
C GLY A 106 16.54 -1.17 9.43
N PRO A 107 16.63 -1.67 8.18
CA PRO A 107 16.33 -0.89 6.98
C PRO A 107 14.85 -0.49 6.88
N ASN A 108 13.95 -1.28 7.48
CA ASN A 108 12.52 -0.99 7.53
C ASN A 108 12.15 -0.03 8.68
N ARG A 109 13.11 0.41 9.48
CA ARG A 109 12.90 1.35 10.60
C ARG A 109 11.77 0.91 11.53
N VAL A 110 11.77 -0.37 11.91
CA VAL A 110 10.75 -0.95 12.80
C VAL A 110 10.98 -0.37 14.19
N PRO A 111 9.98 0.24 14.84
CA PRO A 111 10.16 0.75 16.19
C PRO A 111 10.43 -0.38 17.18
N GLU A 112 11.24 -0.10 18.19
CA GLU A 112 11.50 -1.01 19.30
C GLU A 112 10.34 -0.92 20.31
N TYR A 113 9.69 -2.04 20.57
CA TYR A 113 8.60 -2.15 21.52
C TYR A 113 8.49 -3.56 22.11
N ASN A 114 7.83 -3.67 23.25
CA ASN A 114 7.46 -4.93 23.87
C ASN A 114 6.19 -5.49 23.19
N PRO A 115 6.21 -6.65 22.52
CA PRO A 115 5.06 -7.19 21.78
C PRO A 115 3.88 -7.64 22.66
N VAL A 116 4.08 -7.76 23.97
CA VAL A 116 3.03 -8.11 24.94
C VAL A 116 2.25 -6.88 25.39
N THR A 117 2.92 -5.74 25.60
CA THR A 117 2.29 -4.49 26.09
C THR A 117 2.08 -3.44 25.00
N MET A 118 2.78 -3.58 23.88
CA MET A 118 2.96 -2.59 22.82
C MET A 118 3.69 -1.31 23.25
N GLU A 119 4.32 -1.31 24.42
CA GLU A 119 5.08 -0.16 24.92
C GLU A 119 6.44 -0.07 24.24
N THR A 120 6.84 1.13 23.86
CA THR A 120 8.15 1.39 23.24
C THR A 120 9.27 1.42 24.28
N ASN A 121 10.51 1.67 23.84
CA ASN A 121 11.60 2.01 24.75
C ASN A 121 11.39 3.32 25.53
N VAL A 122 10.40 4.13 25.16
CA VAL A 122 10.03 5.36 25.87
C VAL A 122 8.85 5.06 26.80
N PRO A 123 9.03 5.15 28.14
CA PRO A 123 7.98 4.80 29.08
C PRO A 123 6.70 5.61 28.87
N GLY A 124 5.55 4.93 28.90
CA GLY A 124 4.24 5.53 28.67
C GLY A 124 3.90 5.84 27.21
N LEU A 125 4.78 5.51 26.26
CA LEU A 125 4.52 5.63 24.82
C LEU A 125 4.28 4.25 24.20
N TYR A 126 3.12 4.08 23.59
CA TYR A 126 2.65 2.80 23.03
C TYR A 126 2.37 2.89 21.53
N LEU A 127 2.42 1.76 20.85
CA LEU A 127 2.17 1.65 19.40
C LEU A 127 0.90 0.86 19.10
N ALA A 128 0.03 1.41 18.26
CA ALA A 128 -1.14 0.71 17.77
C ALA A 128 -1.28 0.86 16.25
N GLY A 129 -1.52 -0.25 15.57
CA GLY A 129 -1.75 -0.29 14.14
C GLY A 129 -0.49 -0.62 13.33
N THR A 130 -0.53 -0.29 12.05
CA THR A 130 0.53 -0.59 11.09
C THR A 130 1.86 0.09 11.39
N VAL A 131 1.85 1.14 12.23
CA VAL A 131 3.05 1.84 12.71
C VAL A 131 4.03 0.92 13.43
N ALA A 132 3.53 -0.12 14.13
CA ALA A 132 4.36 -1.07 14.85
C ALA A 132 5.23 -1.97 13.93
N ALA A 133 4.93 -2.02 12.63
CA ALA A 133 5.72 -2.75 11.64
C ALA A 133 6.69 -1.86 10.84
N GLY A 134 6.77 -0.56 11.16
CA GLY A 134 7.62 0.39 10.43
C GLY A 134 7.25 0.51 8.95
N ILE A 135 8.26 0.58 8.09
CA ILE A 135 8.09 0.62 6.63
C ILE A 135 7.89 -0.80 6.10
N GLN A 136 6.64 -1.15 5.80
CA GLN A 136 6.27 -2.50 5.37
C GLN A 136 6.47 -2.68 3.85
N GLN A 137 7.39 -3.58 3.46
CA GLN A 137 7.55 -4.02 2.06
C GLN A 137 6.55 -5.11 1.66
N ARG A 138 6.22 -5.96 2.63
CA ARG A 138 5.04 -6.82 2.64
C ARG A 138 4.29 -6.47 3.90
N TYR A 139 3.01 -6.22 3.74
CA TYR A 139 2.18 -5.90 4.88
C TYR A 139 2.02 -7.17 5.76
N THR A 140 2.40 -7.05 7.02
CA THR A 140 2.25 -8.04 8.08
C THR A 140 1.27 -7.57 9.14
N LEU A 141 1.15 -6.25 9.33
CA LEU A 141 0.12 -5.63 10.16
C LEU A 141 -0.88 -4.89 9.28
N PHE A 142 -2.16 -5.19 9.51
CA PHE A 142 -3.33 -4.63 8.85
C PHE A 142 -4.44 -4.45 9.87
N ILE A 143 -5.57 -3.89 9.43
CA ILE A 143 -6.71 -3.59 10.30
C ILE A 143 -7.10 -4.85 11.10
N GLU A 144 -7.26 -5.98 10.41
CA GLU A 144 -7.78 -7.23 10.96
C GLU A 144 -6.96 -7.80 12.12
N ASN A 145 -5.63 -7.64 12.11
CA ASN A 145 -4.77 -8.19 13.14
C ASN A 145 -4.27 -7.14 14.15
N CYS A 146 -4.33 -5.85 13.82
CA CYS A 146 -3.82 -4.81 14.70
C CYS A 146 -4.80 -4.40 15.80
N HIS A 147 -6.06 -4.85 15.75
CA HIS A 147 -7.07 -4.60 16.78
C HIS A 147 -6.64 -5.09 18.16
N GLU A 148 -5.87 -6.18 18.23
CA GLU A 148 -5.36 -6.73 19.49
C GLU A 148 -4.45 -5.75 20.24
N HIS A 149 -3.75 -4.86 19.53
CA HIS A 149 -2.88 -3.86 20.15
C HIS A 149 -3.63 -3.00 21.18
N ALA A 150 -4.88 -2.63 20.90
CA ALA A 150 -5.68 -1.84 21.82
C ALA A 150 -5.90 -2.57 23.16
N GLY A 151 -6.06 -3.89 23.13
CA GLY A 151 -6.22 -4.71 24.33
C GLY A 151 -4.95 -4.79 25.15
N LYS A 152 -3.82 -5.06 24.48
CA LYS A 152 -2.49 -5.11 25.08
C LYS A 152 -2.15 -3.79 25.78
N ILE A 153 -2.38 -2.67 25.11
CA ILE A 153 -2.14 -1.33 25.66
C ILE A 153 -3.05 -1.06 26.86
N THR A 154 -4.35 -1.35 26.73
CA THR A 154 -5.31 -1.14 27.82
C THR A 154 -4.93 -1.96 29.06
N GLN A 155 -4.54 -3.22 28.86
CA GLN A 155 -4.07 -4.08 29.94
C GLN A 155 -2.78 -3.56 30.57
N ALA A 156 -1.83 -3.07 29.78
CA ALA A 156 -0.60 -2.50 30.29
C ALA A 156 -0.85 -1.25 31.15
N ILE A 157 -1.77 -0.38 30.74
CA ILE A 157 -2.08 0.88 31.44
C ILE A 157 -2.95 0.64 32.69
N THR A 158 -3.95 -0.24 32.58
CA THR A 158 -5.00 -0.37 33.61
C THR A 158 -4.90 -1.65 34.46
N GLY A 159 -4.02 -2.58 34.07
CA GLY A 159 -3.96 -3.94 34.62
C GLY A 159 -5.12 -4.84 34.19
N ARG A 160 -6.03 -4.37 33.32
CA ARG A 160 -7.24 -5.10 32.91
C ARG A 160 -7.38 -5.15 31.41
N TRP A 161 -7.66 -6.35 30.88
CA TRP A 161 -8.07 -6.49 29.49
C TRP A 161 -9.46 -5.85 29.30
N PRO A 162 -9.69 -5.10 28.20
CA PRO A 162 -10.99 -4.49 27.96
C PRO A 162 -12.05 -5.58 27.74
N ALA A 163 -13.27 -5.31 28.20
CA ALA A 163 -14.37 -6.26 28.06
C ALA A 163 -14.72 -6.59 26.59
N ARG A 164 -14.31 -5.73 25.64
CA ARG A 164 -14.47 -5.92 24.20
C ARG A 164 -13.28 -5.32 23.44
N LEU A 165 -12.88 -5.97 22.36
CA LEU A 165 -11.93 -5.47 21.37
C LEU A 165 -12.56 -5.54 19.99
N GLY A 166 -12.39 -4.48 19.21
CA GLY A 166 -13.04 -4.41 17.90
C GLY A 166 -14.58 -4.42 17.99
N ASP A 167 -15.16 -4.38 16.80
CA ASP A 167 -16.57 -4.45 16.40
C ASP A 167 -17.59 -3.97 17.44
N ILE A 168 -18.02 -2.72 17.26
CA ILE A 168 -19.30 -2.26 17.79
C ILE A 168 -20.37 -3.12 17.11
N PRO A 169 -21.22 -3.89 17.83
CA PRO A 169 -22.22 -4.79 17.23
C PRO A 169 -23.18 -4.12 16.24
N MET A 170 -23.32 -2.78 16.29
CA MET A 170 -24.09 -1.99 15.32
C MET A 170 -23.45 -1.87 13.93
N ARG A 171 -22.21 -2.35 13.73
CA ARG A 171 -21.51 -2.33 12.43
C ARG A 171 -21.23 -3.72 11.86
N THR A 172 -21.84 -4.76 12.42
CA THR A 172 -21.89 -6.06 11.77
C THR A 172 -22.75 -5.91 10.52
N TYR A 173 -22.16 -5.98 9.33
CA TYR A 173 -22.96 -6.17 8.12
C TYR A 173 -23.82 -7.42 8.35
N GLN A 174 -25.15 -7.28 8.24
CA GLN A 174 -26.07 -8.41 8.42
C GLN A 174 -25.88 -9.51 7.35
N LEU A 175 -25.03 -9.25 6.36
CA LEU A 175 -24.72 -10.18 5.28
C LEU A 175 -23.64 -11.15 5.72
N GLY A 176 -23.93 -12.44 5.57
CA GLY A 176 -22.95 -13.51 5.82
C GLY A 176 -21.81 -13.47 4.81
N PHE A 177 -20.65 -14.02 5.18
CA PHE A 177 -19.44 -14.04 4.34
C PHE A 177 -19.68 -14.63 2.94
N GLU A 178 -20.57 -15.62 2.83
CA GLU A 178 -21.00 -16.23 1.55
C GLU A 178 -21.70 -15.24 0.61
N GLN A 179 -22.41 -14.25 1.15
CA GLN A 179 -23.10 -13.22 0.37
C GLN A 179 -22.14 -12.10 -0.07
N ILE A 180 -20.99 -11.96 0.60
CA ILE A 180 -19.96 -10.96 0.28
C ILE A 180 -19.02 -11.49 -0.83
N ALA A 181 -18.79 -12.81 -0.90
CA ALA A 181 -17.88 -13.44 -1.86
C ALA A 181 -18.41 -13.48 -3.31
N ALA A 182 -19.66 -13.10 -3.54
CA ALA A 182 -20.33 -13.18 -4.85
C ALA A 182 -20.23 -11.91 -5.72
N ASN A 183 -19.44 -10.90 -5.31
CA ASN A 183 -19.22 -9.65 -6.06
C ASN A 183 -17.77 -9.46 -6.49
#